data_AF-A0A0B8PED2-F1
#
_entry.id   AF-A0A0B8PED2-F1
#
_cell.length_a   1.000
_cell.length_b   1.000
_cell.length_c   1.000
_cell.angle_alpha   90.00
_cell.angle_beta   90.00
_cell.angle_gamma   90.00
#
_symmetry.space_group_name_H-M   'P 1'
#
loop_
_entity.id
_entity.type
_entity.pdbx_description
1 polymer ?
#
loop_
_entity_poly.entity_id
_entity_poly.type
_entity_poly.pdbx_seq_one_letter_code
_entity_poly.pdbx_strand_id
1 'polypeptide(L)' 'MILGCTEIGLLIQSQDTEVPLFDTTHIHATEAVNWALS' A
#
# COMPACT_ATOMS: atom_id res chain seq x y z
N MET A 1 0.97 -10.37 -0.20
CA MET A 1 0.37 -9.98 -1.49
C MET A 1 0.69 -8.52 -1.75
N ILE A 2 0.99 -8.17 -2.99
CA ILE A 2 1.24 -6.78 -3.41
C ILE A 2 -0.04 -6.24 -4.04
N LEU A 3 -0.56 -5.11 -3.55
CA LEU A 3 -1.73 -4.46 -4.13
C LEU A 3 -1.29 -3.64 -5.35
N GLY A 4 -1.49 -4.21 -6.54
CA GLY A 4 -1.03 -3.62 -7.80
C GLY A 4 -1.94 -2.53 -8.38
N CYS A 5 -3.15 -2.36 -7.84
CA CYS A 5 -4.11 -1.32 -8.24
C CYS A 5 -4.63 -0.61 -6.99
N THR A 6 -4.92 0.69 -7.12
CA THR A 6 -5.44 1.54 -6.03
C THR A 6 -6.78 1.07 -5.47
N GLU A 7 -7.62 0.49 -6.31
CA GLU A 7 -9.00 0.08 -6.02
C GLU A 7 -9.05 -1.15 -5.10
N ILE A 8 -8.03 -2.02 -5.16
CA ILE A 8 -7.99 -3.25 -4.36
C ILE A 8 -7.88 -2.88 -2.87
N GLY A 9 -7.10 -1.85 -2.54
CA GLY A 9 -6.99 -1.33 -1.16
C GLY A 9 -8.28 -0.73 -0.61
N LEU A 10 -9.27 -0.44 -1.47
CA LEU A 10 -10.60 0.02 -1.05
C LEU A 10 -11.53 -1.14 -0.66
N LEU A 11 -11.21 -2.37 -1.06
CA LEU A 11 -12.09 -3.54 -0.92
C LEU A 11 -11.53 -4.61 0.02
N ILE A 12 -10.21 -4.71 0.15
CA ILE A 12 -9.52 -5.76 0.91
C ILE A 12 -8.64 -5.13 1.98
N GLN A 13 -8.69 -5.69 3.19
CA GLN A 13 -7.93 -5.28 4.36
C GLN A 13 -7.07 -6.44 4.88
N SER A 14 -6.09 -6.13 5.75
CA SER A 14 -5.15 -7.13 6.29
C SER A 14 -5.81 -8.29 7.03
N GLN A 15 -7.05 -8.13 7.50
CA GLN A 15 -7.83 -9.17 8.19
C GLN A 15 -8.52 -10.17 7.24
N ASP A 16 -8.57 -9.88 5.94
CA ASP A 16 -9.20 -10.75 4.94
C ASP A 16 -8.24 -11.83 4.42
N THR A 17 -6.99 -11.84 4.89
CA THR A 17 -5.92 -12.71 4.39
C THR A 17 -4.92 -13.04 5.50
N GLU A 18 -4.37 -14.25 5.46
CA GLU A 18 -3.31 -14.68 6.38
C GLU A 18 -1.91 -14.21 5.92
N VAL A 19 -1.77 -13.79 4.66
CA VAL A 19 -0.51 -13.24 4.15
C VAL A 19 -0.49 -11.72 4.22
N PRO A 20 0.66 -11.09 4.55
CA PRO A 20 0.77 -9.62 4.63
C PRO A 20 0.37 -8.92 3.34
N LEU A 21 -0.32 -7.79 3.44
CA LEU A 21 -0.65 -6.91 2.32
C LEU A 21 0.36 -5.77 2.22
N PHE A 22 0.79 -5.47 0.99
CA PHE A 22 1.64 -4.33 0.68
C PHE A 22 0.88 -3.39 -0.26
N ASP A 23 0.35 -2.29 0.29
CA ASP A 23 -0.26 -1.22 -0.50
C ASP A 23 0.84 -0.39 -1.18
N THR A 24 1.00 -0.61 -2.49
CA THR A 24 2.03 0.07 -3.27
C THR A 24 1.80 1.59 -3.37
N THR A 25 0.54 2.03 -3.32
CA THR A 25 0.20 3.45 -3.36
C THR A 25 0.63 4.13 -2.07
N HIS A 26 0.35 3.51 -0.93
CA HIS A 26 0.78 4.01 0.37
C HIS A 26 2.31 4.06 0.49
N ILE A 27 3.00 2.98 0.09
CA ILE A 27 4.46 2.90 0.14
C ILE A 27 5.09 3.99 -0.74
N HIS A 28 4.66 4.12 -2.00
CA HIS A 28 5.20 5.13 -2.90
C HIS A 28 4.91 6.56 -2.42
N ALA A 29 3.71 6.84 -1.92
CA ALA A 29 3.36 8.17 -1.41
C ALA A 29 4.22 8.55 -0.20
N THR A 30 4.45 7.59 0.71
CA THR A 30 5.30 7.80 1.90
C THR A 30 6.74 8.10 1.50
N GLU A 31 7.32 7.30 0.60
CA GLU A 31 8.68 7.54 0.12
C GLU A 31 8.83 8.83 -0.67
N ALA A 32 7.81 9.21 -1.46
CA ALA A 32 7.81 10.50 -2.16
C ALA A 32 7.84 11.68 -1.18
N VAL A 33 7.08 11.61 -0.07
CA VAL A 33 7.12 12.63 0.98
C VAL A 33 8.47 12.64 1.70
N ASN A 34 9.00 11.47 2.07
CA ASN A 34 10.32 11.37 2.70
C ASN A 34 11.39 12.02 1.84
N TRP A 35 11.38 11.72 0.53
CA TRP A 35 12.32 12.30 -0.43
C TRP A 35 12.15 13.83 -0.56
N ALA A 36 10.91 14.33 -0.57
CA ALA A 36 10.66 15.77 -0.67
C ALA A 36 11.13 16.57 0.57
N LEU A 37 11.29 15.90 1.72
CA LEU A 37 11.65 16.50 3.01
C LEU A 37 13.12 16.26 3.42
N SER A 38 13.91 15.54 2.61
CA SER A 38 15.35 15.32 2.84
C SER A 38 16.21 16.39 2.18
#